data_AF-A0A7C4HJB7-F1
#
_entry.id   AF-A0A7C4HJB7-F1
#
_cell.length_a   1.000
_cell.length_b   1.000
_cell.length_c   1.000
_cell.angle_alpha   90.00
_cell.angle_beta   90.00
_cell.angle_gamma   90.00
#
_symmetry.space_group_name_H-M   'P 1'
#
loop_
_entity.id
_entity.type
_entity.pdbx_description
1 polymer ?
#
loop_
_entity_poly.entity_id
_entity_poly.type
_entity_poly.pdbx_seq_one_letter_code
_entity_poly.pdbx_strand_id
1 'polypeptide(L)'
;MKSFIYDTIIISPIPMRVFDRVLSLLRLESGFVYVSLGDFSSAVLGALFWLVLAWVLNVGQYGEVNYYIALASVPAALSLFGLNTTVIVYLAQGEEEILYEANSIVFVLSVSTAFLMAFFNPFSSLILLSTVFYSMSLAEALSRRLYWEHGFVCVLSRLI
;
A
#
# COMPACT_ATOMS: atom_id res chain seq x y z
N MET A 1 -14.16 -59.62 -2.74
CA MET A 1 -14.04 -59.76 -1.27
C MET A 1 -12.56 -59.67 -0.93
N LYS A 2 -12.14 -58.57 -0.27
CA LYS A 2 -10.78 -58.33 0.28
C LYS A 2 -9.68 -58.19 -0.79
N SER A 3 -8.76 -57.24 -0.78
CA SER A 3 -8.36 -56.17 0.14
C SER A 3 -7.14 -55.59 -0.63
N PHE A 4 -7.07 -54.33 -1.07
CA PHE A 4 -6.91 -53.13 -0.26
C PHE A 4 -6.01 -53.38 0.96
N ILE A 5 -4.99 -52.54 1.17
CA ILE A 5 -4.01 -52.62 2.27
C ILE A 5 -2.83 -53.56 1.96
N TYR A 6 -1.88 -53.07 1.17
CA TYR A 6 -0.49 -52.90 1.63
C TYR A 6 0.13 -51.75 0.84
N ASP A 7 -0.56 -50.61 0.95
CA ASP A 7 -0.06 -49.29 0.62
C ASP A 7 0.49 -48.71 1.92
N THR A 8 1.77 -48.94 2.21
CA THR A 8 2.53 -48.10 3.15
C THR A 8 4.02 -48.30 2.91
N ILE A 9 4.75 -47.19 2.84
CA ILE A 9 6.22 -47.08 2.84
C ILE A 9 6.87 -47.22 1.45
N ILE A 10 6.46 -46.37 0.50
CA ILE A 10 7.45 -45.76 -0.41
C ILE A 10 7.35 -44.26 -0.21
N ILE A 11 8.42 -43.71 0.36
CA ILE A 11 8.69 -42.29 0.52
C ILE A 11 8.56 -41.66 -0.86
N SER A 12 7.46 -40.94 -1.11
CA SER A 12 7.31 -40.15 -2.31
C SER A 12 8.23 -38.92 -2.21
N PRO A 13 9.13 -38.69 -3.18
CA PRO A 13 9.83 -37.42 -3.24
C PRO A 13 8.79 -36.33 -3.50
N ILE A 14 8.76 -35.38 -2.56
CA ILE A 14 7.91 -34.19 -2.53
C ILE A 14 7.85 -33.56 -3.94
N PRO A 15 6.67 -33.19 -4.46
CA PRO A 15 6.49 -32.92 -5.89
C PRO A 15 7.14 -31.59 -6.31
N MET A 16 8.28 -31.65 -6.99
CA MET A 16 8.95 -30.50 -7.65
C MET A 16 8.09 -29.80 -8.72
N ARG A 17 7.02 -30.43 -9.22
CA ARG A 17 6.14 -29.88 -10.28
C ARG A 17 5.29 -28.66 -9.90
N VAL A 18 5.07 -28.40 -8.60
CA VAL A 18 4.29 -27.24 -8.16
C VAL A 18 5.21 -26.04 -7.99
N PHE A 19 6.38 -26.26 -7.39
CA PHE A 19 7.39 -25.22 -7.17
C PHE A 19 7.85 -24.61 -8.49
N ASP A 20 8.15 -25.43 -9.51
CA ASP A 20 8.55 -24.94 -10.83
C ASP A 20 7.42 -24.17 -11.55
N ARG A 21 6.15 -24.55 -11.29
CA ARG A 21 4.99 -23.88 -11.88
C ARG A 21 4.76 -22.51 -11.23
N VAL A 22 4.85 -22.45 -9.90
CA VAL A 22 4.82 -21.20 -9.12
C VAL A 22 6.01 -20.30 -9.49
N LEU A 23 7.21 -20.86 -9.63
CA LEU A 23 8.40 -20.14 -10.05
C LEU A 23 8.30 -19.65 -11.50
N SER A 24 7.65 -20.41 -12.39
CA SER A 24 7.40 -19.99 -13.77
C SER A 24 6.35 -18.88 -13.88
N LEU A 25 5.33 -18.86 -12.99
CA LEU A 25 4.37 -17.76 -12.86
C LEU A 25 5.06 -16.51 -12.29
N LEU A 26 5.91 -16.66 -11.26
CA LEU A 26 6.75 -15.59 -10.71
C LEU A 26 7.75 -15.02 -11.74
N ARG A 27 8.23 -15.85 -12.68
CA ARG A 27 9.10 -15.42 -13.79
C ARG A 27 8.34 -14.75 -14.93
N LEU A 28 7.06 -15.03 -15.12
CA LEU A 28 6.23 -14.43 -16.18
C LEU A 28 5.75 -13.02 -15.82
N GLU A 29 5.49 -12.74 -14.55
CA GLU A 29 5.10 -11.42 -14.03
C GLU A 29 6.20 -10.84 -13.13
N SER A 30 7.36 -10.53 -13.72
CA SER A 30 8.47 -9.84 -13.02
C SER A 30 8.04 -8.55 -12.30
N GLY A 31 6.94 -7.92 -12.75
CA GLY A 31 6.31 -6.79 -12.09
C GLY A 31 5.71 -7.10 -10.71
N PHE A 32 5.07 -8.26 -10.54
CA PHE A 32 4.46 -8.64 -9.25
C PHE A 32 5.52 -8.86 -8.16
N VAL A 33 6.64 -9.47 -8.54
CA VAL A 33 7.80 -9.67 -7.65
C VAL A 33 8.37 -8.33 -7.19
N TYR A 34 8.40 -7.33 -8.07
CA TYR A 34 8.97 -6.02 -7.76
C TYR A 34 8.07 -5.19 -6.83
N VAL A 35 6.75 -5.20 -7.07
CA VAL A 35 5.77 -4.52 -6.19
C VAL A 35 5.76 -5.16 -4.81
N SER A 36 5.71 -6.48 -4.73
CA SER A 36 5.68 -7.18 -3.44
C SER A 36 6.98 -7.04 -2.64
N LEU A 37 8.15 -7.02 -3.29
CA LEU A 37 9.43 -6.69 -2.65
C LEU A 37 9.45 -5.25 -2.12
N GLY A 38 8.91 -4.31 -2.90
CA GLY A 38 8.76 -2.91 -2.49
C GLY A 38 7.89 -2.78 -1.24
N ASP A 39 6.70 -3.36 -1.27
CA ASP A 39 5.75 -3.34 -0.14
C ASP A 39 6.33 -4.01 1.10
N PHE A 40 7.03 -5.14 0.93
CA PHE A 40 7.68 -5.82 2.04
C PHE A 40 8.78 -4.96 2.67
N SER A 41 9.64 -4.36 1.85
CA SER A 41 10.69 -3.45 2.30
C SER A 41 10.11 -2.26 3.06
N SER A 42 9.07 -1.63 2.51
CA SER A 42 8.37 -0.51 3.14
C SER A 42 7.65 -0.89 4.43
N ALA A 43 7.11 -2.10 4.52
CA ALA A 43 6.51 -2.61 5.75
C ALA A 43 7.56 -2.83 6.85
N VAL A 44 8.72 -3.39 6.50
CA VAL A 44 9.84 -3.57 7.44
C VAL A 44 10.38 -2.22 7.92
N LEU A 45 10.60 -1.26 7.02
CA LEU A 45 11.02 0.10 7.39
C LEU A 45 9.98 0.80 8.27
N GLY A 46 8.69 0.68 7.93
CA GLY A 46 7.60 1.22 8.74
C GLY A 46 7.55 0.61 10.14
N ALA A 47 7.76 -0.71 10.26
CA ALA A 47 7.80 -1.38 11.55
C ALA A 47 8.99 -0.90 12.39
N LEU A 48 10.18 -0.76 11.79
CA LEU A 48 11.35 -0.22 12.48
C LEU A 48 11.14 1.23 12.94
N PHE A 49 10.55 2.08 12.09
CA PHE A 49 10.21 3.45 12.43
C PHE A 49 9.31 3.53 13.67
N TRP A 50 8.23 2.73 13.69
CA TRP A 50 7.34 2.68 14.85
C TRP A 50 8.03 2.14 16.11
N LEU A 51 8.95 1.18 15.97
CA LEU A 51 9.72 0.63 17.08
C LEU A 51 10.66 1.69 17.69
N VAL A 52 11.32 2.50 16.85
CA VAL A 52 12.13 3.63 17.30
C VAL A 52 11.28 4.68 17.99
N LEU A 53 10.12 5.05 17.43
CA LEU A 53 9.19 5.98 18.07
C LEU A 53 8.72 5.49 19.44
N ALA A 54 8.38 4.20 19.56
CA ALA A 54 7.98 3.61 20.83
C ALA A 54 9.12 3.62 21.87
N TRP A 55 10.38 3.57 21.42
CA TRP A 55 11.53 3.69 22.30
C TRP A 55 11.79 5.14 22.76
N VAL A 56 11.54 6.13 21.90
CA VAL A 56 11.79 7.55 22.21
C VAL A 56 10.65 8.21 22.98
N LEU A 57 9.39 7.89 22.68
CA LEU A 57 8.22 8.56 23.25
C LEU A 57 7.75 7.90 24.55
N ASN A 58 7.23 8.72 25.47
CA ASN A 58 6.48 8.20 26.61
C ASN A 58 5.13 7.60 26.15
N VAL A 59 4.60 6.62 26.88
CA VAL A 59 3.32 5.95 26.59
C VAL A 59 2.18 6.94 26.30
N GLY A 60 2.09 8.03 27.08
CA GLY A 60 1.06 9.06 26.86
C GLY A 60 1.21 9.79 25.52
N GLN A 61 2.44 10.22 25.19
CA GLN A 61 2.73 10.94 23.95
C GLN A 61 2.59 10.02 22.73
N TYR A 62 2.98 8.75 22.85
CA TYR A 62 2.82 7.75 21.80
C TYR A 62 1.33 7.52 21.46
N GLY A 63 0.48 7.48 22.49
CA GLY A 63 -0.97 7.37 22.31
C GLY A 63 -1.58 8.60 21.63
N GLU A 64 -1.14 9.79 21.99
CA GLU A 64 -1.62 11.05 21.40
C GLU A 64 -1.26 11.16 19.91
N VAL A 65 -0.03 10.80 19.53
CA VAL A 65 0.39 10.76 18.12
C VAL A 65 -0.47 9.79 17.30
N ASN A 66 -0.70 8.58 17.84
CA ASN A 66 -1.55 7.59 17.18
C ASN A 66 -3.00 8.09 17.05
N TYR A 67 -3.52 8.78 18.06
CA TYR A 67 -4.85 9.39 18.01
C TYR A 67 -4.96 10.41 16.88
N TYR A 68 -3.98 11.32 16.73
CA TYR A 68 -4.01 12.32 15.67
C TYR A 68 -3.88 11.72 14.26
N ILE A 69 -3.10 10.66 14.10
CA ILE A 69 -2.97 9.94 12.82
C ILE A 69 -4.28 9.22 12.47
N ALA A 70 -4.86 8.51 13.44
CA ALA A 70 -6.15 7.83 13.24
C ALA A 70 -7.25 8.85 12.89
N LEU A 71 -7.29 9.97 13.60
CA LEU A 71 -8.24 11.04 13.36
C LEU A 71 -8.08 11.68 11.97
N ALA A 72 -6.85 11.80 11.45
CA ALA A 72 -6.59 12.28 10.09
C ALA A 72 -6.96 11.26 9.00
N SER A 73 -6.82 9.95 9.29
CA SER A 73 -7.02 8.88 8.30
C SER A 73 -8.47 8.76 7.81
N VAL A 74 -9.44 9.01 8.69
CA VAL A 74 -10.88 8.95 8.36
C VAL A 74 -11.27 9.98 7.29
N PRO A 75 -11.03 11.30 7.50
CA PRO A 75 -11.28 12.30 6.48
C PRO A 75 -10.40 12.12 5.24
N ALA A 76 -9.16 11.63 5.35
CA ALA A 76 -8.33 11.31 4.18
C ALA A 76 -8.99 10.26 3.25
N ALA A 77 -9.58 9.21 3.83
CA ALA A 77 -10.31 8.21 3.06
C ALA A 77 -11.56 8.81 2.37
N LEU A 78 -12.25 9.75 3.03
CA LEU A 78 -13.36 10.49 2.44
C LEU A 78 -12.91 11.39 1.28
N SER A 79 -11.75 12.05 1.40
CA SER A 79 -11.19 12.91 0.35
C SER A 79 -10.80 12.13 -0.90
N LEU A 80 -10.26 10.92 -0.73
CA LEU A 80 -9.90 10.04 -1.84
C LEU A 80 -11.13 9.46 -2.52
N PHE A 81 -12.20 9.19 -1.77
CA PHE A 81 -13.46 8.63 -2.27
C PHE A 81 -13.28 7.37 -3.14
N GLY A 82 -12.21 6.60 -2.89
CA GLY A 82 -11.85 5.43 -3.69
C GLY A 82 -11.33 5.74 -5.10
N LEU A 83 -11.17 7.00 -5.50
CA LEU A 83 -10.68 7.37 -6.84
C LEU A 83 -9.26 6.83 -7.10
N ASN A 84 -8.47 6.58 -6.06
CA ASN A 84 -7.17 5.93 -6.19
C ASN A 84 -7.26 4.53 -6.82
N THR A 85 -8.31 3.74 -6.54
CA THR A 85 -8.48 2.42 -7.18
C THR A 85 -9.00 2.54 -8.61
N THR A 86 -9.86 3.52 -8.88
CA THR A 86 -10.30 3.86 -10.24
C THR A 86 -9.11 4.22 -11.12
N VAL A 87 -8.20 5.08 -10.63
CA VAL A 87 -6.97 5.43 -11.34
C VAL A 87 -6.15 4.17 -11.67
N ILE A 88 -5.95 3.26 -10.70
CA ILE A 88 -5.23 1.99 -10.90
C ILE A 88 -5.77 1.19 -12.09
N VAL A 89 -7.09 1.04 -12.19
CA VAL A 89 -7.72 0.17 -13.19
C VAL A 89 -7.80 0.85 -14.56
N TYR A 90 -8.17 2.13 -14.62
CA TYR A 90 -8.42 2.85 -15.87
C TYR A 90 -7.12 3.34 -16.52
N LEU A 91 -6.19 3.85 -15.73
CA LEU A 91 -4.90 4.27 -16.28
C LEU A 91 -4.07 3.06 -16.76
N ALA A 92 -4.20 1.88 -16.13
CA ALA A 92 -3.60 0.65 -16.64
C ALA A 92 -4.19 0.17 -17.99
N GLN A 93 -5.39 0.62 -18.35
CA GLN A 93 -6.02 0.38 -19.65
C GLN A 93 -5.62 1.43 -20.72
N GLY A 94 -4.87 2.46 -20.34
CA GLY A 94 -4.40 3.52 -21.23
C GLY A 94 -5.29 4.76 -21.30
N GLU A 95 -6.31 4.86 -20.45
CA GLU A 95 -7.21 6.02 -20.40
C GLU A 95 -6.63 7.11 -19.49
N GLU A 96 -5.73 7.94 -20.02
CA GLU A 96 -5.05 9.00 -19.26
C GLU A 96 -5.98 10.18 -18.88
N GLU A 97 -7.09 10.37 -19.57
CA GLU A 97 -8.06 11.46 -19.30
C GLU A 97 -8.68 11.33 -17.90
N ILE A 98 -8.96 10.09 -17.47
CA ILE A 98 -9.53 9.77 -16.16
C ILE A 98 -8.59 10.15 -15.01
N LEU A 99 -7.27 10.14 -15.23
CA LEU A 99 -6.30 10.56 -14.23
C LEU A 99 -6.47 12.04 -13.90
N TYR A 100 -6.62 12.89 -14.93
CA TYR A 100 -6.78 14.33 -14.73
C TYR A 100 -8.08 14.64 -13.99
N GLU A 101 -9.18 13.99 -14.39
CA GLU A 101 -10.47 14.13 -13.73
C GLU A 101 -10.40 13.69 -12.27
N ALA A 102 -9.89 12.48 -12.01
CA ALA A 102 -9.77 11.93 -10.66
C ALA A 102 -8.89 12.80 -9.75
N ASN A 103 -7.73 13.25 -10.24
CA ASN A 103 -6.81 14.07 -9.46
C ASN A 103 -7.41 15.46 -9.16
N SER A 104 -8.14 16.06 -10.12
CA SER A 104 -8.82 17.33 -9.88
C SER A 104 -9.90 17.23 -8.81
N ILE A 105 -10.69 16.15 -8.82
CA ILE A 105 -11.75 15.90 -7.83
C ILE A 105 -11.13 15.68 -6.45
N VAL A 106 -10.11 14.83 -6.36
CA VAL A 106 -9.42 14.57 -5.08
C VAL A 106 -8.72 15.81 -4.56
N PHE A 107 -8.17 16.67 -5.42
CA PHE A 107 -7.60 17.94 -4.99
C PHE A 107 -8.65 18.85 -4.35
N VAL A 108 -9.83 19.01 -4.97
CA VAL A 108 -10.90 19.84 -4.41
C VAL A 108 -11.43 19.26 -3.08
N LEU A 109 -11.63 17.93 -3.02
CA LEU A 109 -12.11 17.26 -1.82
C LEU A 109 -11.08 17.33 -0.68
N SER A 110 -9.80 17.10 -0.98
CA SER A 110 -8.71 17.15 0.01
C SER A 110 -8.53 18.55 0.59
N VAL A 111 -8.56 19.60 -0.23
CA VAL A 111 -8.50 20.99 0.25
C VAL A 111 -9.72 21.33 1.11
N SER A 112 -10.93 20.93 0.68
CA SER A 112 -12.16 21.18 1.44
C SER A 112 -12.14 20.48 2.82
N THR A 113 -11.84 19.19 2.83
CA THR A 113 -11.74 18.39 4.06
C THR A 113 -10.59 18.85 4.97
N ALA A 114 -9.43 19.21 4.41
CA ALA A 114 -8.31 19.78 5.16
C ALA A 114 -8.67 21.12 5.81
N PHE A 115 -9.44 21.97 5.10
CA PHE A 115 -9.94 23.23 5.63
C PHE A 115 -10.90 23.01 6.81
N LEU A 116 -11.84 22.07 6.70
CA LEU A 116 -12.69 21.70 7.84
C LEU A 116 -11.87 21.17 9.02
N MET A 117 -10.85 20.34 8.76
CA MET A 117 -10.05 19.73 9.81
C MET A 117 -9.11 20.72 10.50
N ALA A 118 -8.68 21.77 9.81
CA ALA A 118 -7.81 22.81 10.35
C ALA A 118 -8.46 23.55 11.54
N PHE A 119 -9.80 23.63 11.61
CA PHE A 119 -10.51 24.19 12.77
C PHE A 119 -10.38 23.35 14.04
N PHE A 120 -10.23 22.03 13.91
CA PHE A 120 -10.05 21.13 15.06
C PHE A 120 -8.59 21.03 15.46
N ASN A 121 -7.71 20.70 14.50
CA ASN A 121 -6.29 20.60 14.75
C ASN A 121 -5.49 20.82 13.46
N PRO A 122 -4.56 21.81 13.43
CA PRO A 122 -3.77 22.09 12.24
C PRO A 122 -2.77 20.98 11.89
N PHE A 123 -2.26 20.23 12.88
CA PHE A 123 -1.32 19.14 12.62
C PHE A 123 -2.01 17.96 11.94
N SER A 124 -3.20 17.57 12.39
CA SER A 124 -3.98 16.49 11.75
C SER A 124 -4.37 16.82 10.30
N SER A 125 -4.63 18.09 9.99
CA SER A 125 -4.93 18.54 8.61
C SER A 125 -3.73 18.33 7.67
N LEU A 126 -2.51 18.57 8.16
CA LEU A 126 -1.30 18.39 7.37
C LEU A 126 -1.00 16.90 7.12
N ILE A 127 -1.23 16.05 8.12
CA ILE A 127 -1.13 14.59 7.99
C ILE A 127 -2.15 14.08 6.94
N LEU A 128 -3.40 14.57 6.99
CA LEU A 128 -4.42 14.23 5.99
C LEU A 128 -3.93 14.52 4.58
N LEU A 129 -3.48 15.74 4.30
CA LEU A 129 -3.01 16.11 2.95
C LEU A 129 -1.89 15.20 2.48
N SER A 130 -0.88 14.97 3.33
CA SER A 130 0.23 14.06 3.02
C SER A 130 -0.27 12.66 2.67
N THR A 131 -1.19 12.09 3.45
CA THR A 131 -1.72 10.74 3.19
C THR A 131 -2.53 10.64 1.90
N VAL A 132 -3.29 11.67 1.55
CA VAL A 132 -4.06 11.72 0.30
C VAL A 132 -3.13 11.79 -0.91
N PHE A 133 -2.17 12.71 -0.90
CA PHE A 133 -1.19 12.85 -1.98
C PHE A 133 -0.37 11.56 -2.14
N TYR A 134 0.12 10.99 -1.04
CA TYR A 134 0.85 9.73 -1.07
C TYR A 134 0.03 8.60 -1.72
N SER A 135 -1.25 8.48 -1.35
CA SER A 135 -2.13 7.43 -1.89
C SER A 135 -2.39 7.59 -3.38
N MET A 136 -2.53 8.83 -3.87
CA MET A 136 -2.69 9.10 -5.30
C MET A 136 -1.39 8.88 -6.09
N SER A 137 -0.25 9.38 -5.61
CA SER A 137 1.04 9.14 -6.27
C SER A 137 1.37 7.65 -6.35
N LEU A 138 1.04 6.88 -5.32
CA LEU A 138 1.21 5.43 -5.33
C LEU A 138 0.28 4.77 -6.38
N ALA A 139 -0.98 5.19 -6.46
CA ALA A 139 -1.92 4.68 -7.44
C ALA A 139 -1.47 4.94 -8.89
N GLU A 140 -1.03 6.16 -9.19
CA GLU A 140 -0.57 6.54 -10.53
C GLU A 140 0.66 5.75 -10.96
N ALA A 141 1.65 5.61 -10.07
CA ALA A 141 2.85 4.86 -10.38
C ALA A 141 2.54 3.35 -10.63
N LEU A 142 1.47 2.79 -10.04
CA LEU A 142 1.05 1.38 -10.20
C LEU A 142 0.40 1.13 -11.51
N SER A 143 -0.47 2.04 -11.84
CA SER A 143 -1.16 2.07 -13.10
C SER A 143 -0.21 2.10 -14.30
N ARG A 144 0.87 2.90 -14.22
CA ARG A 144 1.83 3.05 -15.34
C ARG A 144 2.78 1.86 -15.52
N ARG A 145 2.65 0.79 -14.71
CA ARG A 145 3.58 -0.36 -14.68
C ARG A 145 5.04 0.06 -14.50
N LEU A 146 5.30 1.24 -13.93
CA LEU A 146 6.64 1.71 -13.60
C LEU A 146 7.06 1.09 -12.26
N TYR A 147 7.34 -0.21 -12.31
CA TYR A 147 7.70 -1.01 -11.15
C TYR A 147 8.91 -0.42 -10.38
N TRP A 148 9.85 0.20 -11.09
CA TRP A 148 11.04 0.81 -10.50
C TRP A 148 10.75 2.10 -9.71
N GLU A 149 9.99 3.05 -10.28
CA GLU A 149 9.66 4.32 -9.60
C GLU A 149 8.77 4.10 -8.38
N HIS A 150 7.92 3.10 -8.45
CA HIS A 150 7.12 2.66 -7.32
C HIS A 150 7.89 2.16 -6.12
N GLY A 151 8.84 1.27 -6.34
CA GLY A 151 9.72 0.80 -5.27
C GLY A 151 10.44 1.99 -4.62
N PHE A 152 10.83 2.98 -5.41
CA PHE A 152 11.47 4.19 -4.90
C PHE A 152 10.51 5.06 -4.06
N VAL A 153 9.30 5.34 -4.53
CA VAL A 153 8.29 6.14 -3.79
C VAL A 153 7.87 5.45 -2.48
N CYS A 154 7.69 4.13 -2.50
CA CYS A 154 7.34 3.34 -1.31
C CYS A 154 8.47 3.34 -0.27
N VAL A 155 9.73 3.36 -0.70
CA VAL A 155 10.89 3.44 0.22
C VAL A 155 11.07 4.86 0.74
N LEU A 156 10.88 5.89 -0.09
CA LEU A 156 11.01 7.29 0.31
C LEU A 156 9.97 7.70 1.35
N SER A 157 8.73 7.23 1.22
CA SER A 157 7.63 7.56 2.15
C SER A 157 7.82 7.02 3.57
N ARG A 158 8.78 6.10 3.77
CA ARG A 158 9.15 5.54 5.06
C ARG A 158 10.44 6.14 5.62
N LEU A 159 11.19 6.89 4.81
CA LEU A 159 12.46 7.53 5.16
C LEU A 159 12.31 9.00 5.56
N ILE A 160 11.28 9.67 5.06
CA ILE A 160 10.84 11.03 5.43
C ILE A 160 9.63 10.94 6.34
#